data_AF-A0A8D9A0T4-F1
#
_entry.id   AF-A0A8D9A0T4-F1
#
_cell.length_a   1.000
_cell.length_b   1.000
_cell.length_c   1.000
_cell.angle_alpha   90.00
_cell.angle_beta   90.00
_cell.angle_gamma   90.00
#
_symmetry.space_group_name_H-M   'P 1'
#
loop_
_entity.id
_entity.type
_entity.pdbx_description
1 polymer ?
#
loop_
_entity_poly.entity_id
_entity_poly.type
_entity_poly.pdbx_seq_one_letter_code
_entity_poly.pdbx_strand_id
1 'polypeptide(L)'
;MFSVIPALLLFRTSHSHCGKVAQLTSEAPYRLVSLVSSHYHRGNWDGLMEAIKKSLNKTKIKTLYLGDNFIQDLYTPSKYTHCDTVAVCAEQAAEGFHTKLDPDSSHLKSNLWDSYFYIRSNEKKYPTIWSDILKKHCKICVPSISYLASEPINKTYTTFDHEDSGFNTAGFHPNK
;
A
#
# COMPACT_ATOMS: atom_id res chain seq x y z
N MET A 1 17.90 4.63 -15.18
CA MET A 1 17.61 5.92 -14.53
C MET A 1 16.30 5.71 -13.77
N PHE A 2 16.36 5.37 -12.48
CA PHE A 2 15.17 5.04 -11.69
C PHE A 2 15.15 5.92 -10.44
N SER A 3 14.38 6.99 -10.54
CA SER A 3 13.72 7.71 -9.45
C SER A 3 12.23 7.55 -9.81
N VAL A 4 11.31 7.21 -8.92
CA VAL A 4 10.84 7.98 -7.77
C VAL A 4 10.15 7.01 -6.81
N ILE A 5 10.34 7.19 -5.50
CA ILE A 5 9.54 6.53 -4.46
C ILE A 5 8.52 7.57 -3.97
N PRO A 6 7.21 7.42 -4.24
CA PRO A 6 6.19 8.12 -3.47
C PRO A 6 5.75 7.22 -2.31
N ALA A 7 6.50 7.23 -1.20
CA ALA A 7 6.10 6.56 0.02
C ALA A 7 5.28 7.52 0.89
N LEU A 8 3.96 7.32 0.97
CA LEU A 8 3.13 7.99 1.96
C LEU A 8 3.06 7.11 3.22
N LEU A 9 3.96 7.36 4.18
CA LEU A 9 3.86 6.77 5.52
C LEU A 9 2.87 7.57 6.37
N LEU A 10 1.72 6.98 6.69
CA LEU A 10 0.79 7.55 7.66
C LEU A 10 1.23 7.23 9.09
N PHE A 11 1.70 8.24 9.82
CA PHE A 11 1.98 8.13 11.26
C PHE A 11 0.78 8.58 12.08
N ARG A 12 0.34 7.72 13.01
CA ARG A 12 -0.56 8.14 14.10
C ARG A 12 0.24 8.89 15.15
N THR A 13 0.12 10.21 15.19
CA THR A 13 0.58 11.03 16.33
C THR A 13 -0.63 11.48 17.15
N SER A 14 -0.54 11.30 18.48
CA SER A 14 -1.46 11.94 19.42
C SER A 14 -0.98 13.38 19.59
N HIS A 15 -1.84 14.37 19.38
CA HIS A 15 -1.51 15.77 19.51
C HIS A 15 -1.00 16.09 20.93
N SER A 16 0.30 16.32 21.05
CA SER A 16 0.93 17.35 21.88
C SER A 16 2.44 17.09 21.95
N HIS A 17 3.22 18.10 21.57
CA HIS A 17 4.69 18.15 21.63
C HIS A 17 5.45 17.26 20.64
N CYS A 18 6.15 17.88 19.67
CA CYS A 18 7.62 17.76 19.60
C CYS A 18 8.17 18.67 18.49
N GLY A 19 8.41 19.94 18.83
CA GLY A 19 9.41 20.73 18.13
C GLY A 19 10.77 20.41 18.74
N LYS A 20 11.57 19.59 18.05
CA LYS A 20 13.05 19.47 18.12
C LYS A 20 13.46 18.23 17.32
N VAL A 21 13.83 18.42 16.05
CA VAL A 21 14.38 17.34 15.21
C VAL A 21 15.88 17.27 15.46
N ALA A 22 16.32 16.12 15.97
CA ALA A 22 17.71 15.84 16.33
C ALA A 22 18.64 15.84 15.09
N GLN A 23 19.76 16.55 15.19
CA GLN A 23 20.92 16.35 14.32
C GLN A 23 21.39 14.89 14.47
N LEU A 24 21.40 14.14 13.37
CA LEU A 24 22.01 12.81 13.29
C LEU A 24 23.49 12.99 12.94
N THR A 25 24.35 12.77 13.92
CA THR A 25 25.81 12.80 13.78
C THR A 25 26.34 11.58 13.04
N SER A 26 27.47 11.80 12.38
CA SER A 26 28.07 11.03 11.31
C SER A 26 28.94 9.86 11.77
N GLU A 27 28.41 8.82 12.44
CA GLU A 27 29.21 7.62 12.75
C GLU A 27 28.38 6.33 12.72
N ALA A 28 28.10 5.79 11.52
CA ALA A 28 27.75 4.38 11.32
C ALA A 28 27.99 3.99 9.85
N PRO A 29 28.60 2.82 9.54
CA PRO A 29 29.06 2.48 8.20
C PRO A 29 27.97 2.04 7.22
N TYR A 30 26.68 2.21 7.52
CA TYR A 30 25.58 1.78 6.66
C TYR A 30 24.76 2.98 6.14
N ARG A 31 25.22 3.47 4.98
CA ARG A 31 24.50 4.29 3.97
C ARG A 31 23.39 5.21 4.50
N LEU A 32 23.88 6.34 5.02
CA LEU A 32 23.26 7.65 5.14
C LEU A 32 22.01 7.86 4.26
N VAL A 33 20.87 7.92 4.90
CA VAL A 33 19.78 8.76 4.43
C VAL A 33 20.29 10.21 4.56
N SER A 34 20.66 10.85 3.45
CA SER A 34 21.15 12.22 3.52
C SER A 34 19.96 13.14 3.80
N LEU A 35 19.92 13.76 4.99
CA LEU A 35 18.98 14.83 5.30
C LEU A 35 19.46 16.09 4.57
N VAL A 36 19.00 16.28 3.33
CA VAL A 36 19.23 17.53 2.58
C VAL A 36 18.00 18.38 2.80
N SER A 37 18.17 19.56 3.43
CA SER A 37 17.10 20.55 3.60
C SER A 37 15.78 19.95 4.12
N SER A 38 15.78 19.31 5.30
CA SER A 38 14.61 18.64 5.93
C SER A 38 13.95 17.49 5.14
N HIS A 39 14.59 16.96 4.09
CA HIS A 39 14.09 15.84 3.31
C HIS A 39 15.10 14.69 3.32
N TYR A 40 14.58 13.48 3.43
CA TYR A 40 15.37 12.26 3.33
C TYR A 40 15.51 11.87 1.85
N HIS A 41 16.75 11.64 1.40
CA HIS A 41 17.03 11.17 0.05
C HIS A 41 17.88 9.90 0.08
N ARG A 42 17.51 8.92 -0.77
CA ARG A 42 18.09 7.57 -0.80
C ARG A 42 18.01 6.86 0.56
N GLY A 43 18.58 5.66 0.63
CA GLY A 43 18.59 4.83 1.84
C GLY A 43 17.84 3.53 1.65
N ASN A 44 17.53 2.88 2.77
CA ASN A 44 16.78 1.63 2.82
C ASN A 44 15.68 1.72 3.90
N TRP A 45 14.83 0.71 3.93
CA TRP A 45 13.73 0.63 4.88
C TRP A 45 14.20 0.67 6.34
N ASP A 46 15.26 -0.07 6.68
CA ASP A 46 15.72 -0.18 8.07
C ASP A 46 16.22 1.17 8.61
N GLY A 47 17.02 1.90 7.83
CA GLY A 47 17.51 3.22 8.20
C GLY A 47 16.38 4.24 8.33
N LEU A 48 15.36 4.16 7.46
CA LEU A 48 14.15 4.96 7.61
C LEU A 48 13.43 4.63 8.93
N MET A 49 13.24 3.35 9.23
CA MET A 49 12.56 2.91 10.45
C MET A 49 13.32 3.28 11.72
N GLU A 50 14.65 3.23 11.73
CA GLU A 50 15.47 3.71 12.84
C GLU A 50 15.33 5.21 13.06
N ALA A 51 15.36 6.02 11.99
CA ALA A 51 15.17 7.46 12.07
C ALA A 51 13.78 7.81 12.63
N ILE A 52 12.73 7.10 12.19
CA ILE A 52 11.37 7.28 12.71
C ILE A 52 11.28 6.87 14.19
N LYS A 53 11.83 5.71 14.58
CA LYS A 53 11.85 5.25 15.99
C LYS A 53 12.50 6.28 16.91
N LYS A 54 13.64 6.83 16.48
CA LYS A 54 14.36 7.86 17.23
C LYS A 54 13.56 9.16 17.34
N SER A 55 12.96 9.62 16.24
CA SER A 55 12.18 10.87 16.25
C SER A 55 10.89 10.78 17.08
N LEU A 56 10.24 9.61 17.12
CA LEU A 56 9.03 9.37 17.90
C LEU A 56 9.30 8.92 19.34
N ASN A 57 10.57 8.70 19.73
CA ASN A 57 10.97 8.09 20.99
C ASN A 57 10.21 6.77 21.28
N LYS A 58 10.10 5.90 20.26
CA LYS A 58 9.39 4.60 20.34
C LYS A 58 10.32 3.46 19.96
N THR A 59 10.22 2.36 20.70
CA THR A 59 10.97 1.12 20.43
C THR A 59 10.31 0.27 19.34
N LYS A 60 8.98 0.36 19.21
CA LYS A 60 8.19 -0.38 18.22
C LYS A 60 7.25 0.56 17.47
N ILE A 61 7.19 0.40 16.16
CA ILE A 61 6.31 1.15 15.25
C ILE A 61 5.52 0.13 14.44
N LYS A 62 4.23 0.40 14.25
CA LYS A 62 3.40 -0.31 13.28
C LYS A 62 3.43 0.49 11.98
N THR A 63 3.64 -0.18 10.86
CA THR A 63 3.77 0.45 9.56
C THR A 63 2.73 -0.12 8.60
N LEU A 64 2.19 0.78 7.79
CA LEU A 64 1.29 0.48 6.69
C LEU A 64 1.85 1.18 5.46
N TYR A 65 2.08 0.43 4.38
CA TYR A 65 2.57 0.95 3.11
C TYR A 65 1.44 0.93 2.10
N LEU A 66 1.22 2.05 1.41
CA LEU A 66 0.18 2.20 0.41
C LEU A 66 0.82 2.45 -0.94
N GLY A 67 0.35 1.76 -1.98
CA GLY A 67 0.80 2.04 -3.34
C GLY A 67 0.06 1.25 -4.40
N ASP A 68 0.32 1.63 -5.64
CA ASP A 68 -0.26 1.11 -6.86
C ASP A 68 0.72 0.18 -7.61
N ASN A 69 2.02 0.22 -7.30
CA ASN A 69 2.98 -0.68 -7.93
C ASN A 69 3.05 -2.05 -7.26
N PHE A 70 2.66 -3.10 -7.99
CA PHE A 70 2.50 -4.44 -7.42
C PHE A 70 3.80 -5.04 -6.93
N ILE A 71 4.91 -4.73 -7.60
CA ILE A 71 6.20 -5.28 -7.22
C ILE A 71 6.83 -4.41 -6.14
N GLN A 72 6.94 -3.11 -6.39
CA GLN A 72 7.72 -2.20 -5.55
C GLN A 72 6.99 -1.82 -4.26
N ASP A 73 5.67 -1.65 -4.33
CA ASP A 73 4.87 -1.13 -3.21
C ASP A 73 4.10 -2.21 -2.46
N LEU A 74 3.90 -3.39 -3.07
CA LEU A 74 3.19 -4.50 -2.43
C LEU A 74 4.13 -5.67 -2.14
N TYR A 75 4.66 -6.31 -3.18
CA TYR A 75 5.48 -7.52 -3.03
C TYR A 75 6.73 -7.26 -2.17
N THR A 76 7.54 -6.26 -2.54
CA THR A 76 8.82 -5.96 -1.89
C THR A 76 8.64 -5.64 -0.40
N PRO A 77 7.79 -4.68 0.01
CA PRO A 77 7.60 -4.39 1.42
C PRO A 77 6.97 -5.57 2.18
N SER A 78 5.99 -6.26 1.60
CA SER A 78 5.37 -7.44 2.21
C SER A 78 6.38 -8.54 2.54
N LYS A 79 7.37 -8.77 1.66
CA LYS A 79 8.37 -9.83 1.84
C LYS A 79 9.59 -9.42 2.65
N TYR A 80 10.05 -8.18 2.54
CA TYR A 80 11.37 -7.80 3.07
C TYR A 80 11.32 -6.84 4.26
N THR A 81 10.15 -6.29 4.62
CA THR A 81 10.09 -5.18 5.60
C THR A 81 9.17 -5.41 6.80
N HIS A 82 8.45 -6.55 6.83
CA HIS A 82 7.38 -6.85 7.79
C HIS A 82 6.30 -5.76 7.89
N CYS A 83 6.17 -4.93 6.85
CA CYS A 83 5.13 -3.91 6.75
C CYS A 83 3.84 -4.50 6.19
N ASP A 84 2.71 -4.15 6.78
CA ASP A 84 1.43 -4.39 6.12
C ASP A 84 1.33 -3.50 4.89
N THR A 85 0.77 -4.01 3.80
CA THR A 85 0.61 -3.25 2.55
C THR A 85 -0.86 -3.14 2.15
N VAL A 86 -1.21 -2.06 1.47
CA VAL A 86 -2.53 -1.78 0.93
C VAL A 86 -2.39 -1.36 -0.51
N ALA A 87 -3.10 -2.07 -1.40
CA ALA A 87 -3.11 -1.74 -2.80
C ALA A 87 -4.08 -0.60 -3.09
N VAL A 88 -3.63 0.38 -3.87
CA VAL A 88 -4.46 1.42 -4.46
C VAL A 88 -4.61 1.10 -5.95
N CYS A 89 -5.81 0.70 -6.37
CA CYS A 89 -6.05 0.17 -7.71
C CYS A 89 -7.32 0.79 -8.30
N ALA A 90 -7.14 1.73 -9.22
CA ALA A 90 -8.24 2.46 -9.86
C ALA A 90 -9.14 1.52 -10.68
N GLU A 91 -8.59 0.44 -11.23
CA GLU A 91 -9.29 -0.60 -11.98
C GLU A 91 -10.39 -1.25 -11.13
N GLN A 92 -10.24 -1.27 -9.80
CA GLN A 92 -11.30 -1.75 -8.91
C GLN A 92 -12.60 -0.93 -9.07
N ALA A 93 -12.49 0.40 -9.05
CA ALA A 93 -13.65 1.27 -9.26
C ALA A 93 -14.13 1.21 -10.71
N ALA A 94 -13.19 1.19 -11.67
CA ALA A 94 -13.53 1.08 -13.08
C ALA A 94 -14.38 -0.17 -13.33
N GLU A 95 -13.91 -1.35 -12.91
CA GLU A 95 -14.61 -2.63 -13.09
C GLU A 95 -15.88 -2.80 -12.26
N GLY A 96 -16.24 -1.78 -11.46
CA GLY A 96 -17.50 -1.74 -10.71
C GLY A 96 -17.50 -2.66 -9.50
N PHE A 97 -16.33 -2.97 -8.94
CA PHE A 97 -16.25 -3.74 -7.70
C PHE A 97 -16.85 -2.91 -6.58
N HIS A 98 -18.09 -3.24 -6.20
CA HIS A 98 -18.77 -2.76 -4.99
C HIS A 98 -18.77 -1.23 -4.80
N THR A 99 -18.59 -0.49 -5.89
CA THR A 99 -18.46 0.98 -5.97
C THR A 99 -19.32 1.50 -7.12
N LYS A 100 -19.53 2.82 -7.17
CA LYS A 100 -19.98 3.48 -8.40
C LYS A 100 -18.86 3.39 -9.44
N LEU A 101 -19.25 3.20 -10.70
CA LEU A 101 -18.33 3.20 -11.84
C LEU A 101 -17.53 4.51 -11.86
N ASP A 102 -16.22 4.37 -12.03
CA ASP A 102 -15.30 5.48 -12.19
C ASP A 102 -15.61 6.26 -13.48
N PRO A 103 -15.56 7.61 -13.51
CA PRO A 103 -15.74 8.39 -14.75
C PRO A 103 -14.80 7.98 -15.88
N ASP A 104 -13.58 7.56 -15.54
CA ASP A 104 -12.52 7.16 -16.46
C ASP A 104 -12.54 5.65 -16.75
N SER A 105 -13.64 4.96 -16.39
CA SER A 105 -13.83 3.52 -16.64
C SER A 105 -13.55 3.10 -18.08
N SER A 106 -13.81 3.98 -19.06
CA SER A 106 -13.58 3.69 -20.48
C SER A 106 -12.10 3.51 -20.84
N HIS A 107 -11.20 4.11 -20.06
CA HIS A 107 -9.74 4.02 -20.24
C HIS A 107 -9.11 2.94 -19.37
N LEU A 108 -9.70 2.67 -18.20
CA LEU A 108 -9.19 1.71 -17.22
C LEU A 108 -9.65 0.28 -17.49
N LYS A 109 -10.80 0.10 -18.16
CA LYS A 109 -11.26 -1.23 -18.56
C LYS A 109 -10.56 -1.67 -19.82
N SER A 110 -10.09 -2.90 -19.79
CA SER A 110 -9.64 -3.55 -21.00
C SER A 110 -10.84 -3.92 -21.89
N ASN A 111 -10.76 -3.53 -23.16
CA ASN A 111 -11.69 -3.96 -24.21
C ASN A 111 -11.22 -5.24 -24.93
N LEU A 112 -9.97 -5.68 -24.68
CA LEU A 112 -9.34 -6.80 -25.38
C LEU A 112 -9.08 -7.98 -24.44
N TRP A 113 -8.39 -7.72 -23.34
CA TRP A 113 -8.20 -8.61 -22.21
C TRP A 113 -9.44 -8.54 -21.32
N ASP A 114 -9.83 -9.65 -20.68
CA ASP A 114 -10.95 -9.68 -19.71
C ASP A 114 -10.63 -8.79 -18.48
N SER A 115 -11.35 -8.96 -17.38
CA SER A 115 -11.08 -8.28 -16.12
C SER A 115 -9.61 -8.36 -15.69
N TYR A 116 -9.13 -7.25 -15.16
CA TYR A 116 -7.83 -7.12 -14.52
C TYR A 116 -7.65 -8.13 -13.37
N PHE A 117 -8.73 -8.48 -12.67
CA PHE A 117 -8.72 -9.34 -11.50
C PHE A 117 -9.08 -10.80 -11.78
N TYR A 118 -9.84 -11.09 -12.84
CA TYR A 118 -10.24 -12.46 -13.14
C TYR A 118 -10.41 -12.76 -14.64
N ILE A 119 -10.22 -14.02 -14.98
CA ILE A 119 -10.53 -14.58 -16.30
C ILE A 119 -11.83 -15.37 -16.18
N ARG A 120 -12.80 -15.11 -17.07
CA ARG A 120 -14.04 -15.88 -17.15
C ARG A 120 -13.86 -17.11 -18.03
N SER A 121 -14.20 -18.27 -17.50
CA SER A 121 -14.26 -19.52 -18.26
C SER A 121 -15.39 -20.41 -17.73
N ASN A 122 -16.30 -20.84 -18.60
CA ASN A 122 -17.46 -21.68 -18.27
C ASN A 122 -18.21 -21.22 -17.00
N GLU A 123 -18.60 -19.93 -16.97
CA GLU A 123 -19.30 -19.25 -15.86
C GLU A 123 -18.51 -19.13 -14.55
N LYS A 124 -17.31 -19.70 -14.47
CA LYS A 124 -16.39 -19.56 -13.34
C LYS A 124 -15.43 -18.39 -13.56
N LYS A 125 -15.02 -17.77 -12.45
CA LYS A 125 -13.99 -16.75 -12.40
C LYS A 125 -12.71 -17.35 -11.83
N TYR A 126 -11.61 -17.20 -12.57
CA TYR A 126 -10.29 -17.62 -12.14
C TYR A 126 -9.44 -16.39 -11.86
N PRO A 127 -8.72 -16.30 -10.74
CA PRO A 127 -7.91 -15.12 -10.42
C PRO A 127 -6.81 -14.93 -11.48
N THR A 128 -6.58 -13.68 -11.88
CA THR A 128 -5.39 -13.33 -12.68
C THR A 128 -4.14 -13.37 -11.80
N ILE A 129 -2.97 -13.34 -12.43
CA ILE A 129 -1.71 -13.15 -11.71
C ILE A 129 -1.72 -11.88 -10.83
N TRP A 130 -2.40 -10.84 -11.28
CA TRP A 130 -2.55 -9.58 -10.55
C TRP A 130 -3.40 -9.77 -9.29
N SER A 131 -4.56 -10.41 -9.41
CA SER A 131 -5.38 -10.77 -8.24
C SER A 131 -4.64 -11.66 -7.27
N ASP A 132 -3.81 -12.58 -7.76
CA ASP A 132 -2.98 -13.45 -6.95
C ASP A 132 -1.90 -12.69 -6.16
N ILE A 133 -1.24 -11.72 -6.81
CA ILE A 133 -0.25 -10.86 -6.14
C ILE A 133 -0.93 -10.02 -5.07
N LEU A 134 -2.09 -9.41 -5.38
CA LEU A 134 -2.87 -8.65 -4.40
C LEU A 134 -3.19 -9.53 -3.19
N LYS A 135 -3.83 -10.68 -3.43
CA LYS A 135 -4.22 -11.62 -2.38
C LYS A 135 -3.06 -12.04 -1.50
N LYS A 136 -1.87 -12.29 -2.06
CA LYS A 136 -0.70 -12.79 -1.33
C LYS A 136 0.10 -11.71 -0.60
N HIS A 137 0.10 -10.48 -1.12
CA HIS A 137 1.05 -9.47 -0.67
C HIS A 137 0.43 -8.24 -0.01
N CYS A 138 -0.86 -8.00 -0.15
CA CYS A 138 -1.55 -6.90 0.54
C CYS A 138 -2.67 -7.37 1.45
N LYS A 139 -3.05 -6.51 2.40
CA LYS A 139 -4.14 -6.77 3.34
C LYS A 139 -5.49 -6.49 2.71
N ILE A 140 -5.58 -5.37 2.01
CA ILE A 140 -6.77 -4.92 1.30
C ILE A 140 -6.38 -4.22 0.00
N CYS A 141 -7.33 -4.17 -0.94
CA CYS A 141 -7.28 -3.37 -2.14
C CYS A 141 -8.37 -2.29 -2.06
N VAL A 142 -8.04 -1.06 -2.44
CA VAL A 142 -8.95 0.08 -2.45
C VAL A 142 -8.88 0.86 -3.76
N PRO A 143 -9.97 1.53 -4.18
CA PRO A 143 -9.97 2.26 -5.44
C PRO A 143 -9.13 3.54 -5.40
N SER A 144 -8.98 4.14 -4.21
CA SER A 144 -8.24 5.39 -4.03
C SER A 144 -7.85 5.61 -2.57
N ILE A 145 -6.85 6.46 -2.35
CA ILE A 145 -6.50 6.95 -1.01
C ILE A 145 -7.64 7.82 -0.45
N SER A 146 -8.33 8.57 -1.31
CA SER A 146 -9.47 9.41 -0.91
C SER A 146 -10.61 8.58 -0.31
N TYR A 147 -10.85 7.36 -0.81
CA TYR A 147 -11.78 6.43 -0.18
C TYR A 147 -11.36 6.13 1.27
N LEU A 148 -10.10 5.71 1.50
CA LEU A 148 -9.60 5.44 2.85
C LEU A 148 -9.68 6.67 3.78
N ALA A 149 -9.41 7.86 3.26
CA ALA A 149 -9.46 9.10 4.02
C ALA A 149 -10.90 9.51 4.41
N SER A 150 -11.90 9.07 3.64
CA SER A 150 -13.31 9.34 3.92
C SER A 150 -13.92 8.40 4.98
N GLU A 151 -13.25 7.29 5.27
CA GLU A 151 -13.73 6.29 6.20
C GLU A 151 -13.39 6.65 7.67
N PRO A 152 -14.20 6.19 8.64
CA PRO A 152 -13.89 6.37 10.05
C PRO A 152 -12.53 5.76 10.40
N ILE A 153 -11.75 6.46 11.24
CA ILE A 153 -10.40 6.02 11.66
C ILE A 153 -10.38 4.65 12.36
N ASN A 154 -11.51 4.25 12.95
CA ASN A 154 -11.70 2.99 13.67
C ASN A 154 -12.42 1.92 12.83
N LYS A 155 -12.62 2.15 11.52
CA LYS A 155 -13.19 1.15 10.63
C LYS A 155 -12.31 -0.10 10.58
N THR A 156 -12.94 -1.25 10.69
CA THR A 156 -12.31 -2.55 10.47
C THR A 156 -12.55 -2.99 9.04
N TYR A 157 -11.54 -3.67 8.47
CA TYR A 157 -11.60 -4.15 7.10
C TYR A 157 -11.43 -5.67 7.10
N THR A 158 -12.27 -6.36 6.33
CA THR A 158 -12.05 -7.76 5.99
C THR A 158 -10.84 -7.85 5.05
N THR A 159 -9.86 -8.67 5.39
CA THR A 159 -8.64 -8.82 4.58
C THR A 159 -8.79 -9.93 3.56
N PHE A 160 -7.85 -10.01 2.62
CA PHE A 160 -7.70 -11.18 1.77
C PHE A 160 -7.47 -12.45 2.61
N ASP A 161 -8.08 -13.55 2.18
CA ASP A 161 -7.78 -14.89 2.66
C ASP A 161 -6.60 -15.43 1.85
N HIS A 162 -5.52 -15.87 2.48
CA HIS A 162 -4.33 -16.35 1.77
C HIS A 162 -4.42 -17.83 1.37
N GLU A 163 -5.35 -18.60 1.96
CA GLU A 163 -5.46 -20.05 1.77
C GLU A 163 -6.44 -20.44 0.66
N ASP A 164 -7.38 -19.55 0.34
CA ASP A 164 -8.31 -19.75 -0.76
C ASP A 164 -7.57 -19.69 -2.12
N SER A 165 -7.86 -20.61 -3.03
CA SER A 165 -7.31 -20.62 -4.40
C SER A 165 -8.29 -20.05 -5.43
N GLY A 166 -9.54 -19.81 -5.03
CA GLY A 166 -10.57 -19.22 -5.87
C GLY A 166 -10.45 -17.70 -5.99
N PHE A 167 -11.18 -17.17 -6.97
CA PHE A 167 -11.45 -15.74 -7.05
C PHE A 167 -12.57 -15.37 -6.07
N ASN A 168 -12.25 -14.49 -5.13
CA ASN A 168 -13.13 -14.00 -4.07
C ASN A 168 -12.95 -12.47 -3.97
N THR A 169 -14.02 -11.74 -3.68
CA THR A 169 -13.98 -10.29 -3.50
C THR A 169 -13.69 -9.85 -2.06
N ALA A 170 -13.52 -10.78 -1.11
CA ALA A 170 -13.02 -10.49 0.23
C ALA A 170 -11.65 -9.81 0.14
N GLY A 171 -11.46 -8.71 0.87
CA GLY A 171 -10.25 -7.89 0.80
C GLY A 171 -10.32 -6.71 -0.18
N PHE A 172 -11.25 -6.70 -1.14
CA PHE A 172 -11.53 -5.51 -1.96
C PHE A 172 -12.51 -4.59 -1.23
N HIS A 173 -12.18 -3.30 -1.13
CA HIS A 173 -12.95 -2.30 -0.40
C HIS A 173 -13.16 -1.02 -1.20
N PRO A 174 -14.35 -0.40 -1.20
CA PRO A 174 -15.52 -0.79 -0.39
C PRO A 174 -16.08 -2.12 -0.85
N ASN A 175 -16.60 -2.90 0.11
CA ASN A 175 -17.37 -4.10 -0.15
C ASN A 175 -18.83 -3.79 0.19
N LYS A 176 -19.78 -4.52 -0.42
CA LYS A 176 -21.21 -4.35 -0.13
C LYS A 176 -21.56 -4.91 1.24
#